data_AF-A0A944NRH9-F1
#
_entry.id   AF-A0A944NRH9-F1
#
_cell.length_a   1.000
_cell.length_b   1.000
_cell.length_c   1.000
_cell.angle_alpha   90.00
_cell.angle_beta   90.00
_cell.angle_gamma   90.00
#
_symmetry.space_group_name_H-M   'P 1'
#
loop_
_entity.id
_entity.type
_entity.pdbx_description
1 polymer ?
#
loop_
_entity_poly.entity_id
_entity_poly.type
_entity_poly.pdbx_seq_one_letter_code
_entity_poly.pdbx_strand_id
1 'polypeptide(L)'
;MVEVEDTGYGNAMTEIALALAMAFFSIMVLTMISMGVGEAESDPAVGAVMAPAQADTAPAAQVSQESDDLIVVYFAGRYMDKDLGPLDPKSLRAKSRVILALDPALPMGEALAARGGIDIENLVVSVLDERWLNRLKGLSK
;
A
#
# COMPACT_ATOMS: atom_id res chain seq x y z
N MET A 1 -49.67 10.36 -52.21
CA MET A 1 -48.28 10.86 -52.25
C MET A 1 -47.85 10.96 -50.80
N VAL A 2 -47.03 10.02 -50.32
CA VAL A 2 -46.57 9.97 -48.92
C VAL A 2 -45.24 10.71 -48.89
N GLU A 3 -45.17 11.82 -48.17
CA GLU A 3 -43.91 12.50 -47.87
C GLU A 3 -43.07 11.59 -46.96
N VAL A 4 -41.85 11.31 -47.40
CA VAL A 4 -40.84 10.63 -46.61
C VAL A 4 -40.15 11.72 -45.79
N GLU A 5 -40.46 11.80 -44.50
CA GLU A 5 -39.75 12.69 -43.57
C GLU A 5 -38.28 12.25 -43.40
N ASP A 6 -37.40 13.23 -43.40
CA ASP A 6 -35.95 13.12 -43.49
C ASP A 6 -35.33 12.52 -42.20
N THR A 7 -35.19 11.18 -42.16
CA THR A 7 -34.59 10.41 -41.04
C THR A 7 -33.11 10.73 -40.76
N GLY A 8 -32.44 11.59 -41.55
CA GLY A 8 -31.02 11.93 -41.38
C GLY A 8 -30.73 12.94 -40.26
N TYR A 9 -31.64 13.87 -39.97
CA TYR A 9 -31.39 14.99 -39.05
C TYR A 9 -31.39 14.55 -37.57
N GLY A 10 -32.25 13.60 -37.21
CA GLY A 10 -32.32 13.04 -35.86
C GLY A 10 -31.07 12.24 -35.48
N ASN A 11 -30.52 11.47 -36.42
CA ASN A 11 -29.32 10.67 -36.20
C ASN A 11 -28.10 11.55 -35.97
N ALA A 12 -27.94 12.62 -36.76
CA ALA A 12 -26.85 13.58 -36.56
C ALA A 12 -26.91 14.27 -35.20
N MET A 13 -28.11 14.64 -34.73
CA MET A 13 -28.30 15.23 -33.40
C MET A 13 -27.92 14.24 -32.28
N THR A 14 -28.27 12.96 -32.43
CA THR A 14 -27.91 11.92 -31.45
C THR A 14 -26.41 11.56 -31.48
N GLU A 15 -25.78 11.60 -32.65
CA GLU A 15 -24.35 11.33 -32.80
C GLU A 15 -23.50 12.45 -32.17
N ILE A 16 -23.92 13.71 -32.34
CA ILE A 16 -23.32 14.86 -31.65
C ILE A 16 -23.48 14.72 -30.13
N ALA A 17 -24.66 14.33 -29.66
CA ALA A 17 -24.91 14.14 -28.23
C ALA A 17 -24.02 13.04 -27.63
N LEU A 18 -23.83 11.92 -28.35
CA LEU A 18 -22.95 10.83 -27.93
C LEU A 18 -21.48 11.29 -27.88
N ALA A 19 -21.00 11.99 -28.92
CA ALA A 19 -19.63 12.51 -28.95
C ALA A 19 -19.38 13.52 -27.83
N LEU A 20 -20.34 14.41 -27.55
CA LEU A 20 -20.27 15.34 -26.42
C LEU A 20 -20.27 14.61 -25.08
N ALA A 21 -21.08 13.56 -24.91
CA ALA A 21 -21.10 12.76 -23.69
C ALA A 21 -19.74 12.09 -23.43
N MET A 22 -19.08 11.55 -24.47
CA MET A 22 -17.74 10.98 -24.34
C MET A 22 -16.69 12.04 -24.00
N ALA A 23 -16.78 13.24 -24.59
CA ALA A 23 -15.89 14.35 -24.31
C ALA A 23 -16.03 14.83 -22.85
N PHE A 24 -17.25 15.07 -22.39
CA PHE A 24 -17.51 15.52 -21.02
C PHE A 24 -17.14 14.45 -19.98
N PHE A 25 -17.42 13.18 -20.27
CA PHE A 25 -17.03 12.07 -19.39
C PHE A 25 -15.50 11.99 -19.25
N SER A 26 -14.77 12.14 -20.36
CA SER A 26 -13.30 12.09 -20.36
C SER A 26 -12.69 13.27 -19.60
N ILE A 27 -13.24 14.48 -19.76
CA ILE A 27 -12.78 15.66 -19.02
C ILE A 27 -13.05 15.47 -17.52
N MET A 28 -14.21 14.96 -17.12
CA MET A 28 -14.53 14.67 -15.72
C MET A 28 -13.57 13.65 -15.09
N VAL A 29 -13.25 12.56 -15.81
CA VAL A 29 -12.30 11.55 -15.32
C VAL A 29 -10.89 12.12 -15.25
N LEU A 30 -10.46 12.91 -16.26
CA LEU A 30 -9.15 13.55 -16.28
C LEU A 30 -9.00 14.54 -15.12
N THR A 31 -10.03 15.31 -14.76
CA THR A 31 -9.96 16.25 -13.62
C THR A 31 -9.87 15.53 -12.28
N MET A 32 -10.61 14.42 -12.10
CA MET A 32 -10.49 13.59 -10.90
C MET A 32 -9.09 13.00 -10.74
N ILE A 33 -8.45 12.57 -11.84
CA ILE A 33 -7.08 12.07 -11.83
C ILE A 33 -6.08 13.23 -11.64
N SER A 34 -6.33 14.39 -12.25
CA SER A 34 -5.42 15.55 -12.24
C SER A 34 -5.37 16.28 -10.91
N MET A 35 -6.41 16.18 -10.07
CA MET A 35 -6.36 16.70 -8.71
C MET A 35 -5.55 15.82 -7.76
N GLY A 36 -5.18 14.61 -8.19
CA GLY A 36 -4.23 13.74 -7.50
C GLY A 36 -4.78 13.18 -6.18
N VAL A 37 -4.51 11.90 -5.93
CA VAL A 37 -4.28 11.46 -4.55
C VAL A 37 -3.24 12.42 -3.98
N GLY A 38 -3.62 13.16 -2.94
CA GLY A 38 -2.85 14.26 -2.40
C GLY A 38 -1.39 13.87 -2.19
N GLU A 39 -0.49 14.65 -2.78
CA GLU A 39 0.86 14.75 -2.27
C GLU A 39 0.73 15.18 -0.82
N ALA A 40 1.08 14.31 0.12
CA ALA A 40 1.21 14.69 1.52
C ALA A 40 2.39 15.66 1.61
N GLU A 41 2.08 16.95 1.48
CA GLU A 41 2.99 18.05 1.73
C GLU A 41 3.53 17.88 3.16
N SER A 42 4.80 17.48 3.24
CA SER A 42 5.57 17.53 4.48
C SER A 42 5.88 19.00 4.72
N ASP A 43 5.04 19.65 5.50
CA ASP A 43 5.22 21.04 5.93
C ASP A 43 6.51 21.16 6.78
N PRO A 44 7.51 21.97 6.42
CA PRO A 44 8.67 22.21 7.25
C PRO A 44 8.34 23.31 8.27
N ALA A 45 7.58 22.97 9.30
CA ALA A 45 7.38 23.86 10.44
C ALA A 45 8.61 23.84 11.36
N VAL A 46 9.48 24.83 11.15
CA VAL A 46 10.50 25.28 12.10
C VAL A 46 9.84 25.62 13.44
N GLY A 47 10.32 24.99 14.51
CA GLY A 47 10.38 25.59 15.85
C GLY A 47 9.11 25.58 16.70
N ALA A 48 8.92 24.51 17.46
CA ALA A 48 8.30 24.60 18.78
C ALA A 48 9.17 23.84 19.80
N VAL A 49 10.03 24.59 20.50
CA VAL A 49 10.57 24.14 21.78
C VAL A 49 9.38 24.02 22.74
N MET A 50 9.04 22.80 23.16
CA MET A 50 8.28 22.58 24.38
C MET A 50 8.81 21.36 25.15
N ALA A 51 8.92 21.60 26.46
CA ALA A 51 9.57 20.85 27.53
C ALA A 51 9.02 19.43 27.75
N PRO A 52 9.74 18.55 28.49
CA PRO A 52 9.37 17.14 28.60
C PRO A 52 8.10 16.98 29.44
N ALA A 53 7.13 16.24 28.92
CA ALA A 53 5.99 15.75 29.70
C ALA A 53 6.21 14.27 29.99
N GLN A 54 6.43 13.97 31.27
CA GLN A 54 6.48 12.63 31.80
C GLN A 54 5.06 12.16 32.13
N ALA A 55 4.81 10.87 31.84
CA ALA A 55 3.75 9.98 32.34
C ALA A 55 2.36 9.98 31.66
N ASP A 56 2.04 8.75 31.21
CA ASP A 56 0.74 8.09 31.12
C ASP A 56 -0.29 8.55 30.07
N THR A 57 -0.02 8.18 28.81
CA THR A 57 -1.09 7.68 27.93
C THR A 57 -0.45 6.75 26.92
N ALA A 58 -0.73 5.44 26.99
CA ALA A 58 -0.14 4.42 26.12
C ALA A 58 -0.36 4.76 24.63
N PRO A 59 0.68 5.16 23.89
CA PRO A 59 0.63 5.23 22.43
C PRO A 59 0.76 3.80 21.91
N ALA A 60 0.15 3.51 20.75
CA ALA A 60 0.46 2.30 20.00
C ALA A 60 1.99 2.18 19.96
N ALA A 61 2.51 1.09 20.54
CA ALA A 61 3.93 0.93 20.75
C ALA A 61 4.63 1.06 19.40
N GLN A 62 5.25 2.21 19.15
CA GLN A 62 6.35 2.31 18.21
C GLN A 62 7.44 1.48 18.85
N VAL A 63 7.43 0.19 18.53
CA VAL A 63 8.48 -0.75 18.91
C VAL A 63 9.75 -0.19 18.31
N SER A 64 10.51 0.51 19.15
CA SER A 64 11.88 0.87 18.84
C SER A 64 12.56 -0.45 18.56
N GLN A 65 13.06 -0.63 17.34
CA GLN A 65 13.86 -1.78 16.97
C GLN A 65 15.01 -1.85 17.98
N GLU A 66 14.96 -2.81 18.89
CA GLU A 66 16.14 -3.12 19.68
C GLU A 66 17.15 -3.67 18.67
N SER A 67 18.42 -3.29 18.79
CA SER A 67 19.47 -3.57 17.79
C SER A 67 19.69 -5.06 17.48
N ASP A 68 18.99 -5.94 18.18
CA ASP A 68 19.04 -7.39 18.10
C ASP A 68 17.72 -8.02 17.59
N ASP A 69 16.73 -7.21 17.21
CA ASP A 69 15.49 -7.66 16.57
C ASP A 69 15.77 -8.22 15.17
N LEU A 70 15.30 -9.43 14.91
CA LEU A 70 15.44 -10.06 13.61
C LEU A 70 14.20 -9.80 12.75
N ILE A 71 14.38 -9.10 11.63
CA ILE A 71 13.29 -8.70 10.73
C ILE A 71 13.18 -9.73 9.60
N VAL A 72 12.02 -10.37 9.52
CA VAL A 72 11.69 -11.31 8.44
C VAL A 72 10.58 -10.70 7.60
N VAL A 73 10.82 -10.54 6.31
CA VAL A 73 9.84 -10.05 5.35
C VAL A 73 9.28 -11.25 4.59
N TYR A 74 7.95 -11.39 4.54
CA TYR A 74 7.29 -12.37 3.70
C TYR A 74 6.63 -11.69 2.51
N PHE A 75 7.11 -11.98 1.30
CA PHE A 75 6.60 -11.39 0.07
C PHE A 75 6.58 -12.40 -1.08
N ALA A 76 5.46 -12.48 -1.79
CA ALA A 76 5.26 -13.39 -2.93
C ALA A 76 5.66 -14.86 -2.65
N GLY A 77 5.31 -15.38 -1.46
CA GLY A 77 5.61 -16.75 -1.08
C GLY A 77 7.04 -17.01 -0.60
N ARG A 78 7.87 -15.98 -0.47
CA ARG A 78 9.28 -16.09 -0.06
C ARG A 78 9.54 -15.35 1.24
N TYR A 79 10.42 -15.94 2.05
CA TYR A 79 10.96 -15.31 3.25
C TYR A 79 12.26 -14.58 2.90
N MET A 80 12.38 -13.36 3.40
CA MET A 80 13.48 -12.47 3.11
C MET A 80 13.95 -11.81 4.41
N ASP A 81 15.22 -11.46 4.47
CA ASP A 81 15.79 -10.68 5.58
C ASP A 81 15.62 -9.16 5.34
N LYS A 82 16.03 -8.33 6.30
CA LYS A 82 16.06 -6.85 6.21
C LYS A 82 16.78 -6.30 4.97
N ASP A 83 17.70 -7.07 4.40
CA ASP A 83 18.46 -6.70 3.20
C ASP A 83 17.85 -7.28 1.92
N LEU A 84 16.63 -7.83 1.98
CA LEU A 84 15.94 -8.49 0.88
C LEU A 84 16.66 -9.75 0.35
N GLY A 85 17.58 -10.29 1.16
CA GLY A 85 18.23 -11.57 0.88
C GLY A 85 17.29 -12.75 1.16
N PRO A 86 17.40 -13.88 0.43
CA PRO A 86 16.64 -15.08 0.74
C PRO A 86 16.95 -15.56 2.15
N LEU A 87 15.92 -15.75 2.96
CA LEU A 87 16.04 -16.20 4.34
C LEU A 87 15.30 -17.53 4.49
N ASP A 88 15.95 -18.53 5.09
CA ASP A 88 15.27 -19.78 5.43
C ASP A 88 14.65 -19.69 6.82
N PRO A 89 13.30 -19.68 6.95
CA PRO A 89 12.62 -19.57 8.23
C PRO A 89 12.95 -20.72 9.19
N LYS A 90 13.35 -21.90 8.69
CA LYS A 90 13.68 -23.08 9.53
C LYS A 90 15.06 -23.00 10.15
N SER A 91 15.94 -22.19 9.57
CA SER A 91 17.28 -21.94 10.10
C SER A 91 17.30 -20.89 11.21
N LEU A 92 16.18 -20.17 11.39
CA LEU A 92 16.06 -19.10 12.37
C LEU A 92 16.13 -19.66 13.79
N ARG A 93 17.25 -19.37 14.46
CA ARG A 93 17.48 -19.67 15.87
C ARG A 93 17.58 -18.36 16.62
N ALA A 94 16.49 -17.61 16.62
CA ALA A 94 16.47 -16.31 17.28
C ALA A 94 16.36 -16.50 18.80
N LYS A 95 17.37 -15.99 19.53
CA LYS A 95 17.26 -15.77 21.00
C LYS A 95 16.46 -14.50 21.31
N SER A 96 16.35 -13.63 20.31
CA SER A 96 15.79 -12.29 20.37
C SER A 96 14.43 -12.26 19.65
N ARG A 97 13.69 -11.17 19.77
CA ARG A 97 12.38 -11.03 19.15
C ARG A 97 12.48 -11.07 17.62
N VAL A 98 11.56 -11.79 16.99
CA VAL A 98 11.47 -11.89 15.52
C VAL A 98 10.26 -11.12 15.05
N ILE A 99 10.44 -10.22 14.10
CA ILE A 99 9.37 -9.40 13.52
C ILE A 99 9.08 -9.94 12.12
N LEU A 100 7.94 -10.60 11.94
CA LEU A 100 7.42 -11.02 10.65
C LEU A 100 6.61 -9.89 10.01
N ALA A 101 7.17 -9.24 9.01
CA ALA A 101 6.50 -8.23 8.21
C ALA A 101 5.77 -8.86 7.02
N LEU A 102 4.46 -8.65 6.95
CA LEU A 102 3.56 -9.18 5.92
C LEU A 102 3.06 -8.07 4.99
N ASP A 103 2.78 -8.42 3.74
CA ASP A 103 2.09 -7.51 2.82
C ASP A 103 0.66 -7.22 3.34
N PRO A 104 0.24 -5.94 3.47
CA PRO A 104 -1.12 -5.60 3.88
C PRO A 104 -2.21 -6.10 2.92
N ALA A 105 -1.87 -6.40 1.66
CA ALA A 105 -2.78 -7.00 0.68
C ALA A 105 -2.79 -8.54 0.73
N LEU A 106 -1.99 -9.17 1.60
CA LEU A 106 -1.89 -10.62 1.70
C LEU A 106 -3.20 -11.23 2.25
N PRO A 107 -3.74 -12.30 1.63
CA PRO A 107 -4.87 -13.01 2.20
C PRO A 107 -4.56 -13.55 3.60
N MET A 108 -5.52 -13.46 4.53
CA MET A 108 -5.33 -13.89 5.92
C MET A 108 -4.91 -15.37 6.04
N GLY A 109 -5.38 -16.24 5.15
CA GLY A 109 -4.96 -17.65 5.11
C GLY A 109 -3.46 -17.80 4.81
N GLU A 110 -2.93 -16.98 3.90
CA GLU A 110 -1.51 -16.95 3.57
C GLU A 110 -0.69 -16.32 4.71
N ALA A 111 -1.22 -15.28 5.37
CA ALA A 111 -0.60 -14.68 6.55
C ALA A 111 -0.41 -15.71 7.68
N LEU A 112 -1.44 -16.54 7.93
CA LEU A 112 -1.38 -17.60 8.93
C LEU A 112 -0.42 -18.72 8.52
N ALA A 113 -0.38 -19.09 7.24
CA ALA A 113 0.59 -20.06 6.72
C ALA A 113 2.03 -19.54 6.83
N ALA A 114 2.25 -18.25 6.51
CA ALA A 114 3.54 -17.59 6.62
C ALA A 114 4.04 -17.56 8.07
N ARG A 115 3.16 -17.23 9.02
CA ARG A 115 3.43 -17.32 10.46
C ARG A 115 3.75 -18.75 10.90
N GLY A 116 2.95 -19.73 10.45
CA GLY A 116 3.12 -21.14 10.79
C GLY A 116 4.42 -21.76 10.26
N GLY A 117 5.04 -21.17 9.24
CA GLY A 117 6.35 -21.57 8.74
C GLY A 117 7.53 -21.19 9.64
N ILE A 118 7.31 -20.33 10.64
CA ILE A 118 8.31 -19.85 11.60
C ILE A 118 7.93 -20.36 12.99
N ASP A 119 8.66 -21.35 13.50
CA ASP A 119 8.42 -21.95 14.81
C ASP A 119 9.24 -21.24 15.89
N ILE A 120 8.81 -20.03 16.26
CA ILE A 120 9.48 -19.18 17.26
C ILE A 120 8.43 -18.58 18.19
N GLU A 121 8.65 -18.69 19.51
CA GLU A 121 7.71 -18.22 20.53
C GLU A 121 7.54 -16.68 20.53
N ASN A 122 8.65 -15.94 20.35
CA ASN A 122 8.68 -14.47 20.35
C ASN A 122 8.53 -13.86 18.95
N LEU A 123 7.50 -14.31 18.22
CA LEU A 123 7.19 -13.84 16.87
C LEU A 123 6.14 -12.72 16.91
N VAL A 124 6.53 -11.51 16.51
CA VAL A 124 5.64 -10.36 16.35
C VAL A 124 5.29 -10.22 14.88
N VAL A 125 4.00 -10.11 14.57
CA VAL A 125 3.54 -9.86 13.20
C VAL A 125 3.34 -8.37 13.00
N SER A 126 3.95 -7.81 11.96
CA SER A 126 3.79 -6.41 11.53
C SER A 126 3.34 -6.36 10.08
N VAL A 127 2.76 -5.25 9.67
CA VAL A 127 2.48 -4.96 8.26
C VAL A 127 3.66 -4.24 7.61
N LEU A 128 3.89 -4.50 6.33
CA LEU A 128 4.83 -3.74 5.51
C LEU A 128 4.24 -2.35 5.23
N ASP A 129 5.09 -1.33 5.37
CA ASP A 129 4.74 0.04 4.98
C ASP A 129 4.95 0.25 3.47
N GLU A 130 4.44 1.37 2.95
CA GLU A 130 4.59 1.71 1.54
C GLU A 130 6.05 1.84 1.10
N ARG A 131 6.94 2.27 2.00
CA ARG A 131 8.37 2.42 1.73
C ARG A 131 9.01 1.07 1.43
N TRP A 132 8.69 0.04 2.21
CA TRP A 132 9.13 -1.32 1.99
C TRP A 132 8.53 -1.94 0.74
N LEU A 133 7.22 -1.75 0.51
CA LEU A 133 6.55 -2.24 -0.69
C LEU A 133 7.18 -1.65 -1.96
N ASN A 134 7.54 -0.36 -1.95
CA ASN A 134 8.19 0.28 -3.08
C ASN A 134 9.61 -0.27 -3.33
N ARG A 135 10.38 -0.56 -2.27
CA ARG A 135 11.70 -1.22 -2.41
C ARG A 135 11.57 -2.63 -2.98
N LEU A 136 10.62 -3.42 -2.51
CA LEU A 136 10.33 -4.77 -3.01
C LEU A 136 9.91 -4.76 -4.49
N LYS A 137 9.01 -3.86 -4.88
CA LYS A 137 8.58 -3.68 -6.27
C LYS A 137 9.72 -3.24 -7.18
N GLY A 138 10.59 -2.35 -6.69
CA GLY A 138 11.79 -1.91 -7.43
C GLY A 138 12.80 -3.03 -7.67
N LEU A 139 12.89 -4.02 -6.78
CA LEU A 139 13.78 -5.18 -6.92
C LEU A 139 13.21 -6.30 -7.81
N SER A 140 11.89 -6.29 -8.07
CA SER A 140 11.19 -7.32 -8.84
C SER A 140 11.09 -7.01 -10.35
N LYS A 141 11.84 -6.02 -10.84
CA LYS A 141 11.86 -5.60 -12.25
C LYS A 141 13.11 -6.12 -12.95
#